data_AF-A0A7Y7AFP1-F1
#
_entry.id   AF-A0A7Y7AFP1-F1
#
_cell.length_a   1.000
_cell.length_b   1.000
_cell.length_c   1.000
_cell.angle_alpha   90.00
_cell.angle_beta   90.00
_cell.angle_gamma   90.00
#
_symmetry.space_group_name_H-M   'P 1'
#
loop_
_entity.id
_entity.type
_entity.pdbx_description
1 polymer ?
#
loop_
_entity_poly.entity_id
_entity_poly.type
_entity_poly.pdbx_seq_one_letter_code
_entity_poly.pdbx_strand_id
1 'polypeptide(L)' 'MLNLAVNIPNIVIFVEEFSLFVKQIPVELITFKEHPLNKHYRGTEESRDWMSSVSGHFPSFFKFWKKCKKELME' A
#
# COMPACT_ATOMS: atom_id res chain seq x y z
N MET A 1 -11.29 12.86 4.86
CA MET A 1 -10.88 11.57 4.28
C MET A 1 -12.04 10.90 3.55
N LEU A 2 -13.19 10.66 4.20
CA LEU A 2 -14.40 10.08 3.58
C LEU A 2 -14.94 10.87 2.38
N ASN A 3 -14.78 12.20 2.35
CA ASN A 3 -15.24 13.02 1.23
C ASN A 3 -14.60 12.63 -0.13
N LEU A 4 -13.44 11.97 -0.13
CA LEU A 4 -12.81 11.49 -1.37
C LEU A 4 -13.42 10.19 -1.88
N ALA A 5 -14.13 9.43 -1.03
CA ALA A 5 -14.77 8.17 -1.40
C ALA A 5 -15.80 8.35 -2.52
N VAL A 6 -16.41 9.53 -2.63
CA VAL A 6 -17.36 9.88 -3.70
C VAL A 6 -16.79 9.74 -5.11
N ASN A 7 -15.45 9.74 -5.26
CA ASN A 7 -14.79 9.57 -6.54
C ASN A 7 -14.62 8.10 -6.97
N ILE A 8 -14.99 7.14 -6.11
CA ILE A 8 -14.83 5.70 -6.37
C ILE A 8 -16.24 5.09 -6.55
N PRO A 9 -16.67 4.81 -7.79
CA PRO A 9 -17.97 4.18 -8.03
C PRO A 9 -18.13 2.87 -7.28
N ASN A 10 -19.30 2.63 -6.72
CA ASN A 10 -19.64 1.42 -5.96
C ASN A 10 -18.80 1.18 -4.69
N ILE A 11 -18.14 2.21 -4.14
CA ILE A 11 -17.48 2.07 -2.84
C ILE A 11 -18.51 1.78 -1.75
N VAL A 12 -18.22 0.79 -0.92
CA VAL A 12 -19.02 0.43 0.25
C VAL A 12 -18.17 0.65 1.49
N ILE A 13 -18.74 1.35 2.47
CA ILE A 13 -18.11 1.51 3.78
C ILE A 13 -18.61 0.37 4.65
N PHE A 14 -17.66 -0.40 5.17
CA PHE A 14 -17.92 -1.52 6.04
C PHE A 14 -17.24 -1.29 7.38
N VAL A 15 -17.96 -1.52 8.48
CA VAL A 15 -17.45 -1.32 9.85
C VAL A 15 -17.69 -2.59 10.65
N GLU A 16 -16.63 -3.37 10.82
CA GLU A 16 -16.65 -4.60 11.63
C GLU A 16 -15.22 -4.93 12.08
N GLU A 17 -15.07 -5.92 12.95
CA GLU A 17 -13.77 -6.52 13.24
C GLU A 17 -13.26 -7.32 12.03
N PHE A 18 -11.99 -7.12 11.68
CA PHE A 18 -11.37 -7.82 10.54
C PHE A 18 -11.46 -9.36 10.67
N SER A 19 -11.39 -9.91 11.89
CA SER A 19 -11.46 -11.37 12.09
C SER A 19 -12.85 -11.96 11.81
N LEU A 20 -13.90 -11.16 11.87
CA LEU A 20 -15.27 -11.53 11.49
C LEU A 20 -15.49 -11.35 9.99
N PHE A 21 -14.96 -10.27 9.42
CA PHE A 21 -15.03 -9.96 7.99
C PHE A 21 -14.44 -11.09 7.12
N VAL A 22 -13.23 -11.55 7.45
CA VAL A 22 -12.54 -12.66 6.75
C VAL A 22 -13.24 -14.02 6.85
N LYS A 23 -14.26 -14.17 7.72
CA LYS A 23 -15.11 -15.37 7.76
C LYS A 23 -16.27 -15.29 6.77
N GLN A 24 -16.62 -14.08 6.33
CA GLN A 24 -17.77 -13.81 5.45
C GLN A 24 -17.36 -13.76 3.98
N ILE A 25 -16.08 -13.51 3.68
CA ILE A 25 -15.57 -13.32 2.33
C ILE A 25 -14.35 -14.24 2.08
N PRO A 26 -14.24 -14.88 0.90
CA PRO A 26 -13.03 -15.59 0.49
C PRO A 26 -11.79 -14.70 0.59
N VAL A 27 -10.72 -15.23 1.20
CA VAL A 27 -9.49 -14.48 1.48
C VAL A 27 -8.79 -14.03 0.19
N GLU A 28 -8.99 -14.75 -0.90
CA GLU A 28 -8.45 -14.47 -2.23
C GLU A 28 -9.01 -13.19 -2.86
N LEU A 29 -10.16 -12.71 -2.38
CA LEU A 29 -10.78 -11.46 -2.83
C LEU A 29 -10.31 -10.25 -2.02
N ILE A 30 -9.53 -10.47 -0.96
CA ILE A 30 -9.04 -9.41 -0.09
C ILE A 30 -7.67 -8.98 -0.58
N THR A 31 -7.57 -7.76 -1.08
CA THR A 31 -6.31 -7.14 -1.51
C THR A 31 -6.04 -5.90 -0.68
N PHE A 32 -4.80 -5.73 -0.21
CA PHE A 32 -4.39 -4.59 0.59
C PHE A 32 -2.94 -4.21 0.33
N LYS A 33 -2.61 -2.92 0.51
CA LYS A 33 -1.23 -2.45 0.37
C LYS A 33 -0.39 -2.77 1.60
N GLU A 34 0.88 -3.04 1.34
CA GLU A 34 1.92 -3.25 2.35
C GLU A 34 2.00 -2.04 3.31
N HIS A 35 1.74 -2.32 4.59
CA HIS A 35 1.77 -1.31 5.64
C HIS A 35 2.30 -1.90 6.95
N PRO A 36 3.16 -1.18 7.71
CA PRO A 36 3.73 -1.69 8.97
C PRO A 36 2.71 -2.12 10.03
N LEU A 37 1.47 -1.60 9.94
CA LEU A 37 0.36 -1.93 10.85
C LEU A 37 -0.52 -3.08 10.36
N ASN A 38 -0.37 -3.54 9.10
CA ASN A 38 -1.23 -4.58 8.51
C ASN A 38 -0.70 -6.01 8.75
N LYS A 39 0.20 -6.21 9.72
CA LYS A 39 0.88 -7.50 9.98
C LYS A 39 -0.05 -8.70 10.21
N HIS A 40 -1.31 -8.45 10.56
CA HIS A 40 -2.31 -9.48 10.86
C HIS A 40 -3.40 -9.59 9.79
N TYR A 41 -3.33 -8.80 8.72
CA TYR A 41 -4.28 -8.89 7.64
C TYR A 41 -4.04 -10.17 6.83
N ARG A 42 -5.11 -10.71 6.27
CA ARG A 42 -5.09 -11.93 5.46
C ARG A 42 -5.68 -11.61 4.09
N GLY A 43 -4.98 -12.03 3.04
CA GLY A 43 -5.30 -11.71 1.66
C GLY A 43 -4.03 -11.56 0.84
N THR A 44 -4.19 -10.99 -0.35
CA THR A 44 -3.07 -10.63 -1.23
C THR A 44 -2.51 -9.27 -0.80
N GLU A 45 -1.30 -9.28 -0.21
CA GLU A 45 -0.56 -8.07 0.07
C GLU A 45 0.14 -7.57 -1.20
N GLU A 46 -0.21 -6.36 -1.63
CA GLU A 46 0.49 -5.66 -2.69
C GLU A 46 1.66 -4.90 -2.10
N SER A 47 2.87 -5.14 -2.62
CA SER A 47 4.05 -4.42 -2.15
C SER A 47 3.89 -2.92 -2.39
N ARG A 48 4.56 -2.13 -1.54
CA ARG A 48 4.54 -0.67 -1.68
C ARG A 48 5.10 -0.22 -3.02
N ASP A 49 4.35 0.67 -3.67
CA ASP A 49 4.84 1.41 -4.83
C ASP A 49 5.99 2.34 -4.41
N TRP A 50 7.19 2.05 -4.87
CA TRP A 50 8.35 2.93 -4.69
C TRP A 50 8.48 3.88 -5.88
N MET A 51 8.87 5.13 -5.61
CA MET A 51 9.11 6.11 -6.68
C MET A 51 10.34 5.80 -7.53
N SER A 52 11.23 4.92 -7.05
CA SER A 52 12.52 4.63 -7.69
C SER A 52 12.94 3.21 -7.33
N SER A 53 13.64 2.54 -8.25
CA SER A 53 14.21 1.20 -8.04
C SER A 53 15.50 1.24 -7.19
N VAL A 54 16.04 2.43 -6.94
CA VAL A 54 17.24 2.65 -6.13
C VAL A 54 17.01 2.14 -4.71
N SER A 55 17.77 1.12 -4.34
CA SER A 55 17.77 0.52 -3.00
C SER A 55 19.20 0.39 -2.46
N GLY A 56 19.33 0.08 -1.16
CA GLY A 56 20.60 -0.10 -0.46
C GLY A 56 20.93 1.01 0.53
N HIS A 57 22.11 0.91 1.16
CA HIS A 57 22.54 1.85 2.19
C HIS A 57 23.22 3.09 1.56
N PHE A 58 22.81 4.27 2.01
CA PHE A 58 23.38 5.55 1.58
C PHE A 58 23.83 6.37 2.80
N PRO A 59 25.09 6.83 2.83
CA PRO A 59 25.61 7.65 3.93
C PRO A 59 25.00 9.06 3.98
N SER A 60 24.26 9.48 2.94
CA SER A 60 23.51 10.74 2.94
C SER A 60 22.29 10.69 2.02
N PHE A 61 21.24 11.42 2.40
CA PHE A 61 20.03 11.57 1.59
C PHE A 61 20.33 12.11 0.19
N PHE A 62 21.23 13.10 0.07
CA PHE A 62 21.59 13.67 -1.23
C PHE A 62 22.25 12.67 -2.18
N LYS A 63 23.05 11.72 -1.66
CA LYS A 63 23.68 10.68 -2.48
C LYS A 63 22.64 9.69 -3.00
N PHE A 64 21.66 9.33 -2.16
CA PHE A 64 20.49 8.55 -2.56
C PHE A 64 19.67 9.29 -3.63
N TRP A 65 19.23 10.52 -3.32
CA TRP A 65 18.35 11.30 -4.18
C TRP A 65 18.96 11.59 -5.55
N LYS A 66 20.27 11.86 -5.64
CA LYS A 66 20.96 12.02 -6.93
C LYS A 66 20.85 10.79 -7.83
N LYS A 67 20.73 9.58 -7.27
CA LYS A 67 20.50 8.36 -8.06
C LYS A 67 19.03 8.23 -8.46
N CYS A 68 18.10 8.42 -7.51
CA CYS A 68 16.66 8.37 -7.81
C CYS A 68 16.26 9.39 -8.89
N LYS A 69 16.85 10.59 -8.83
CA LYS A 69 16.59 11.65 -9.81
C LYS A 69 16.93 11.23 -11.24
N LYS A 70 17.92 10.35 -11.44
CA LYS A 70 18.23 9.84 -12.78
C LYS A 70 17.08 9.01 -13.33
N GLU A 71 16.52 8.10 -12.52
CA GLU A 71 15.37 7.28 -12.95
C GLU A 71 14.07 8.10 -13.12
N LEU A 72 13.89 9.14 -12.31
CA LEU A 72 12.66 9.94 -12.25
C LEU A 72 12.61 11.10 -13.25
N MET A 73 13.74 11.54 -13.78
CA MET A 73 13.84 12.75 -14.62
C MET A 73 14.67 12.53 -15.91
N GLU A 74 15.00 11.28 -16.24
CA GLU A 74 15.40 10.90 -17.61
C GLU A 74 14.16 10.71 -18.50
#